data_AF-A0A937WN27-F1
#
_entry.id   AF-A0A937WN27-F1
#
_cell.length_a   1.000
_cell.length_b   1.000
_cell.length_c   1.000
_cell.angle_alpha   90.00
_cell.angle_beta   90.00
_cell.angle_gamma   90.00
#
_symmetry.space_group_name_H-M   'P 1'
#
loop_
_entity.id
_entity.type
_entity.pdbx_description
1 polymer ?
#
loop_
_entity_poly.entity_id
_entity_poly.type
_entity_poly.pdbx_seq_one_letter_code
_entity_poly.pdbx_strand_id
1 'polypeptide(L)'
;YLFKLFFPTALLGFLSPSVLLISTPVFIQNLLSSVESHTSIHFHYNALLIPFIFYSAINGFKKLLSCKIIYNYPLVLQIGFLAVLIISGVYLAGPQFYLKEFISFYCIDDIAKEKEKLVRMIPKDAPVIATFQFLPRLASRHNVYSMHFVASGFKMYTNIRYEPPKNLEYALIDFNEPLMINSFFPRAAPDNIRFFIKNANWGLLKAIDDIALFKKGFSGTDSLFKPIHNPKIQNIINANINNQIMFLGYNNISYFKKEGVLHLSYYWKFINNIDRPLGVFIYFLDSENKVRFQKFHTLGYRIYPAENWPKDEIVRENYYAFIPSYMEKGVYGIRLCLFYLDDRKILPVLDKDKIDSYGRIILGSISLN
;
A
#
# COMPACT_ATOMS: atom_id res chain seq x y z
N TYR A 1 21.30 -3.52 -18.00
CA TYR A 1 20.52 -2.34 -18.41
C TYR A 1 20.60 -2.08 -19.91
N LEU A 2 21.76 -1.73 -20.49
CA LEU A 2 21.91 -1.38 -21.92
C LEU A 2 21.31 -2.42 -22.87
N PHE A 3 21.55 -3.72 -22.63
CA PHE A 3 20.93 -4.77 -23.44
C PHE A 3 19.39 -4.67 -23.47
N LYS A 4 18.75 -4.52 -22.30
CA LYS A 4 17.29 -4.37 -22.20
C LYS A 4 16.76 -3.15 -22.96
N LEU A 5 17.58 -2.12 -23.09
CA LEU A 5 17.24 -0.85 -23.72
C LEU A 5 17.34 -0.92 -25.27
N PHE A 6 18.35 -1.61 -25.79
CA PHE A 6 18.61 -1.68 -27.24
C PHE A 6 18.12 -2.97 -27.90
N PHE A 7 17.88 -4.05 -27.13
CA PHE A 7 17.42 -5.33 -27.66
C PHE A 7 16.10 -5.25 -28.44
N PRO A 8 15.08 -4.47 -28.02
CA PRO A 8 13.86 -4.29 -28.82
C PRO A 8 14.10 -3.70 -30.21
N THR A 9 15.20 -2.98 -30.40
CA THR A 9 15.59 -2.41 -31.69
C THR A 9 16.64 -3.26 -32.43
N ALA A 10 16.80 -4.53 -32.03
CA ALA A 10 17.79 -5.45 -32.59
C ALA A 10 19.23 -4.90 -32.63
N LEU A 11 19.57 -4.01 -31.67
CA LEU A 11 20.87 -3.32 -31.62
C LEU A 11 21.18 -2.45 -32.86
N LEU A 12 20.19 -2.17 -33.72
CA LEU A 12 20.39 -1.47 -35.00
C LEU A 12 20.93 -0.05 -34.83
N GLY A 13 20.66 0.59 -33.69
CA GLY A 13 21.17 1.94 -33.41
C GLY A 13 22.70 2.04 -33.46
N PHE A 14 23.41 0.96 -33.14
CA PHE A 14 24.88 0.96 -33.21
C PHE A 14 25.44 1.06 -34.63
N LEU A 15 24.62 0.82 -35.67
CA LEU A 15 25.00 1.04 -37.07
C LEU A 15 24.94 2.53 -37.47
N SER A 16 24.27 3.37 -36.67
CA SER A 16 24.18 4.81 -36.87
C SER A 16 24.23 5.57 -35.53
N PRO A 17 25.40 5.56 -34.85
CA PRO A 17 25.52 6.02 -33.47
C PRO A 17 25.51 7.56 -33.32
N SER A 18 25.63 8.32 -34.41
CA SER A 18 25.66 9.79 -34.37
C SER A 18 24.48 10.40 -33.64
N VAL A 19 23.32 9.77 -33.73
CA VAL A 19 22.09 10.19 -33.04
C VAL A 19 22.14 9.84 -31.56
N LEU A 20 22.72 8.69 -31.21
CA LEU A 20 22.88 8.25 -29.81
C LEU A 20 23.85 9.17 -29.05
N LEU A 21 24.75 9.85 -29.75
CA LEU A 21 25.63 10.85 -29.11
C LEU A 21 24.82 11.97 -28.46
N ILE A 22 23.68 12.36 -29.03
CA ILE A 22 22.81 13.41 -28.47
C ILE A 22 22.25 12.98 -27.10
N SER A 23 21.95 11.68 -26.93
CA SER A 23 21.46 11.14 -25.66
C SER A 23 22.55 10.72 -24.67
N THR A 24 23.82 10.93 -25.00
CA THR A 24 24.97 10.55 -24.14
C THR A 24 24.93 11.16 -22.74
N PRO A 25 24.57 12.45 -22.54
CA PRO A 25 24.49 13.02 -21.19
C PRO A 25 23.50 12.26 -20.30
N VAL A 26 22.33 11.90 -20.85
CA VAL A 26 21.30 11.15 -20.12
C VAL A 26 21.75 9.71 -19.85
N PHE A 27 22.45 9.07 -20.81
CA PHE A 27 23.04 7.75 -20.60
C PHE A 27 24.05 7.75 -19.45
N ILE A 28 24.98 8.71 -19.45
CA ILE A 28 25.99 8.84 -18.42
C ILE A 28 25.34 9.13 -17.07
N GLN A 29 24.35 10.04 -17.02
CA GLN A 29 23.60 10.33 -15.80
C GLN A 29 22.95 9.06 -15.23
N ASN A 30 22.29 8.25 -16.06
CA ASN A 30 21.64 7.03 -15.61
C ASN A 30 22.65 5.98 -15.15
N LEU A 31 23.77 5.80 -15.88
CA LEU A 31 24.81 4.82 -15.57
C LEU A 31 25.64 5.17 -14.32
N LEU A 32 25.87 6.46 -14.07
CA LEU A 32 26.61 6.94 -12.89
C LEU A 32 25.72 7.11 -11.65
N SER A 33 24.40 6.98 -11.79
CA SER A 33 23.47 7.11 -10.68
C SER A 33 23.60 5.94 -9.70
N SER A 34 23.61 6.26 -8.40
CA SER A 34 23.48 5.27 -7.32
C SER A 34 22.03 4.81 -7.09
N VAL A 35 21.05 5.43 -7.76
CA VAL A 35 19.63 5.10 -7.64
C VAL A 35 19.27 4.00 -8.64
N GLU A 36 18.89 2.82 -8.12
CA GLU A 36 18.59 1.62 -8.93
C GLU A 36 17.55 1.88 -10.03
N SER A 37 16.53 2.68 -9.75
CA SER A 37 15.47 2.98 -10.73
C SER A 37 15.96 3.68 -11.99
N HIS A 38 17.10 4.40 -11.95
CA HIS A 38 17.65 5.08 -13.13
C HIS A 38 18.23 4.11 -14.18
N THR A 39 18.57 2.88 -13.78
CA THR A 39 19.08 1.83 -14.69
C THR A 39 18.07 0.70 -14.92
N SER A 40 16.79 0.95 -14.62
CA SER A 40 15.69 0.04 -14.88
C SER A 40 14.82 0.57 -16.03
N ILE A 41 14.40 -0.32 -16.93
CA ILE A 41 13.50 0.04 -18.05
C ILE A 41 12.03 0.21 -17.61
N HIS A 42 11.71 -0.14 -16.37
CA HIS A 42 10.35 -0.12 -15.83
C HIS A 42 9.96 1.24 -15.24
N PHE A 43 10.90 2.20 -15.20
CA PHE A 43 10.68 3.57 -14.75
C PHE A 43 10.87 4.58 -15.89
N HIS A 44 10.32 5.78 -15.70
CA HIS A 44 10.27 6.84 -16.71
C HIS A 44 11.63 7.50 -17.02
N TYR A 45 12.70 7.20 -16.27
CA TYR A 45 14.02 7.82 -16.42
C TYR A 45 14.67 7.61 -17.79
N ASN A 46 14.18 6.65 -18.58
CA ASN A 46 14.64 6.38 -19.94
C ASN A 46 13.85 7.13 -21.01
N ALA A 47 12.78 7.86 -20.66
CA ALA A 47 11.88 8.49 -21.62
C ALA A 47 12.62 9.41 -22.60
N LEU A 48 13.63 10.13 -22.11
CA LEU A 48 14.46 11.03 -22.92
C LEU A 48 15.43 10.28 -23.85
N LEU A 49 15.68 8.99 -23.63
CA LEU A 49 16.53 8.17 -24.50
C LEU A 49 15.74 7.60 -25.69
N ILE A 50 14.44 7.35 -25.51
CA ILE A 50 13.59 6.60 -26.45
C ILE A 50 13.66 7.17 -27.88
N PRO A 51 13.41 8.49 -28.13
CA PRO A 51 13.39 9.00 -29.50
C PRO A 51 14.72 8.79 -30.23
N PHE A 52 15.84 8.96 -29.54
CA PHE A 52 17.18 8.82 -30.11
C PHE A 52 17.54 7.37 -30.40
N ILE A 53 17.15 6.43 -29.54
CA ILE A 53 17.34 4.99 -29.77
C ILE A 53 16.58 4.56 -31.04
N PHE A 54 15.30 4.92 -31.14
CA PHE A 54 14.47 4.54 -32.27
C PHE A 54 14.93 5.22 -33.57
N TYR A 55 15.26 6.51 -33.55
CA TYR A 55 15.77 7.21 -34.74
C TYR A 55 17.12 6.65 -35.21
N SER A 56 18.01 6.34 -34.27
CA SER A 56 19.27 5.66 -34.56
C SER A 56 19.03 4.27 -35.17
N ALA A 57 18.08 3.49 -34.65
CA ALA A 57 17.71 2.20 -35.17
C ALA A 57 17.13 2.27 -36.59
N ILE A 58 16.28 3.27 -36.90
CA ILE A 58 15.74 3.52 -38.25
C ILE A 58 16.88 3.77 -39.24
N ASN A 59 17.83 4.64 -38.89
CA ASN A 59 19.00 4.91 -39.73
C ASN A 59 19.90 3.67 -39.90
N GLY A 60 20.06 2.88 -38.83
CA GLY A 60 20.78 1.61 -38.89
C GLY A 60 20.11 0.61 -39.84
N PHE A 61 18.78 0.48 -39.77
CA PHE A 61 18.00 -0.36 -40.67
C PHE A 61 18.13 0.11 -42.13
N LYS A 62 18.05 1.42 -42.38
CA LYS A 62 18.27 2.02 -43.72
C LYS A 62 19.65 1.67 -44.28
N LYS A 63 20.71 1.81 -43.47
CA LYS A 63 22.07 1.42 -43.89
C LYS A 63 22.14 -0.05 -44.24
N LEU A 64 21.51 -0.90 -43.45
CA LEU A 64 21.52 -2.35 -43.65
C LEU A 64 20.80 -2.76 -44.95
N LEU A 65 19.68 -2.09 -45.28
CA LEU A 65 19.00 -2.25 -46.58
C LEU A 65 19.83 -1.75 -47.77
N SER A 66 20.73 -0.79 -47.56
CA SER A 66 21.63 -0.29 -48.63
C SER A 66 22.84 -1.20 -48.90
N CYS A 67 23.07 -2.21 -48.06
CA CYS A 67 24.15 -3.18 -48.26
C CYS A 67 23.83 -4.11 -49.44
N LYS A 68 24.71 -4.19 -50.45
CA LYS A 68 24.50 -4.99 -51.68
C LYS A 68 24.10 -6.44 -51.43
N ILE A 69 24.65 -7.07 -50.38
CA ILE A 69 24.36 -8.46 -50.00
C ILE A 69 22.92 -8.60 -49.47
N ILE A 70 22.45 -7.62 -48.70
CA ILE A 70 21.18 -7.67 -47.97
C ILE A 70 20.03 -7.06 -48.78
N TYR A 71 20.37 -6.19 -49.74
CA TYR A 71 19.44 -5.53 -50.66
C TYR A 71 18.48 -6.52 -51.36
N ASN A 72 18.95 -7.74 -51.64
CA ASN A 72 18.16 -8.78 -52.29
C ASN A 72 17.23 -9.57 -51.34
N TYR A 73 17.33 -9.35 -50.02
CA TYR A 73 16.60 -10.11 -49.00
C TYR A 73 15.83 -9.24 -47.99
N PRO A 74 15.09 -8.19 -48.41
CA PRO A 74 14.41 -7.28 -47.49
C PRO A 74 13.36 -7.99 -46.63
N LEU A 75 12.67 -8.99 -47.17
CA LEU A 75 11.67 -9.78 -46.44
C LEU A 75 12.29 -10.58 -45.29
N VAL A 76 13.45 -11.21 -45.52
CA VAL A 76 14.17 -11.97 -44.48
C VAL A 76 14.58 -11.04 -43.35
N LEU A 77 15.05 -9.83 -43.67
CA LEU A 77 15.41 -8.83 -42.67
C LEU A 77 14.19 -8.38 -41.85
N GLN A 78 13.06 -8.13 -42.51
CA GLN A 78 11.82 -7.75 -41.83
C GLN A 78 11.32 -8.86 -40.90
N ILE A 79 11.34 -10.12 -41.36
CA ILE A 79 10.96 -11.28 -40.55
C ILE A 79 11.92 -11.43 -39.35
N GLY A 80 13.23 -11.28 -39.58
CA GLY A 80 14.23 -11.33 -38.51
C GLY A 80 14.01 -10.22 -37.47
N PHE A 81 13.73 -9.00 -37.92
CA PHE A 81 13.41 -7.89 -37.03
C PHE A 81 12.10 -8.13 -36.24
N LEU A 82 11.05 -8.63 -36.91
CA LEU A 82 9.80 -9.00 -36.26
C LEU A 82 10.01 -10.11 -35.21
N ALA A 83 10.85 -11.11 -35.51
CA ALA A 83 11.21 -12.14 -34.56
C ALA A 83 11.92 -11.55 -33.32
N VAL A 84 12.86 -10.61 -33.51
CA VAL A 84 13.50 -9.90 -32.37
C VAL A 84 12.50 -9.10 -31.56
N LEU A 85 11.54 -8.41 -32.21
CA LEU A 85 10.47 -7.70 -31.51
C LEU A 85 9.62 -8.64 -30.65
N ILE A 86 9.22 -9.79 -31.18
CA ILE A 86 8.44 -10.80 -30.45
C ILE A 86 9.26 -11.37 -29.29
N ILE A 87 10.50 -11.81 -29.54
CA ILE A 87 11.38 -12.40 -28.52
C ILE A 87 11.68 -11.39 -27.42
N SER A 88 11.97 -10.14 -27.77
CA SER A 88 12.22 -9.07 -26.80
C SER A 88 10.98 -8.73 -25.99
N GLY A 89 9.79 -8.73 -26.60
CA GLY A 89 8.52 -8.60 -25.90
C GLY A 89 8.33 -9.68 -24.84
N VAL A 90 8.60 -10.96 -25.18
CA VAL A 90 8.53 -12.08 -24.23
C VAL A 90 9.60 -11.97 -23.14
N TYR A 91 10.86 -11.75 -23.53
CA TYR A 91 12.00 -11.68 -22.61
C TYR A 91 11.88 -10.54 -21.59
N LEU A 92 11.37 -9.38 -22.01
CA LEU A 92 11.17 -8.22 -21.15
C LEU A 92 9.84 -8.25 -20.39
N ALA A 93 9.03 -9.29 -20.60
CA ALA A 93 7.68 -9.39 -20.07
C ALA A 93 6.87 -8.12 -20.38
N GLY A 94 6.72 -7.84 -21.68
CA GLY A 94 6.06 -6.65 -22.17
C GLY A 94 4.63 -6.47 -21.61
N PRO A 95 4.12 -5.23 -21.60
CA PRO A 95 2.85 -4.89 -20.94
C PRO A 95 1.64 -5.68 -21.46
N GLN A 96 1.71 -6.20 -22.70
CA GLN A 96 0.66 -7.04 -23.27
C GLN A 96 0.39 -8.32 -22.47
N PHE A 97 1.37 -8.85 -21.73
CA PHE A 97 1.21 -10.04 -20.90
C PHE A 97 0.54 -9.77 -19.55
N TYR A 98 0.42 -8.50 -19.16
CA TYR A 98 -0.15 -8.06 -17.89
C TYR A 98 -1.35 -7.13 -18.06
N LEU A 99 -1.87 -7.01 -19.29
CA LEU A 99 -2.90 -6.03 -19.61
C LEU A 99 -4.18 -6.27 -18.81
N LYS A 100 -4.58 -7.54 -18.64
CA LYS A 100 -5.77 -7.90 -17.86
C LYS A 100 -5.60 -7.54 -16.39
N GLU A 101 -4.42 -7.83 -15.83
CA GLU A 101 -4.05 -7.52 -14.46
C GLU A 101 -4.03 -6.01 -14.24
N PHE A 102 -3.46 -5.24 -15.17
CA PHE A 102 -3.49 -3.78 -15.12
C PHE A 102 -4.92 -3.24 -15.18
N ILE A 103 -5.75 -3.70 -16.10
CA ILE A 103 -7.16 -3.28 -16.19
C ILE A 103 -7.86 -3.58 -14.86
N SER A 104 -7.71 -4.80 -14.33
CA SER A 104 -8.31 -5.19 -13.06
C SER A 104 -7.81 -4.36 -11.89
N PHE A 105 -6.52 -4.02 -11.85
CA PHE A 105 -5.90 -3.26 -10.76
C PHE A 105 -6.32 -1.79 -10.77
N TYR A 106 -6.58 -1.21 -11.94
CA TYR A 106 -6.99 0.20 -12.08
C TYR A 106 -8.51 0.41 -12.14
N CYS A 107 -9.32 -0.66 -12.11
CA CYS A 107 -10.77 -0.56 -12.02
C CYS A 107 -11.19 0.13 -10.71
N ILE A 108 -12.16 1.03 -10.80
CA ILE A 108 -12.76 1.68 -9.62
C ILE A 108 -13.58 0.64 -8.85
N ASP A 109 -13.21 0.41 -7.60
CA ASP A 109 -13.93 -0.45 -6.68
C ASP A 109 -14.66 0.38 -5.60
N ASP A 110 -15.29 -0.31 -4.65
CA ASP A 110 -16.06 0.35 -3.59
C ASP A 110 -15.17 1.12 -2.62
N ILE A 111 -13.97 0.61 -2.30
CA ILE A 111 -13.05 1.30 -1.42
C ILE A 111 -12.51 2.59 -2.07
N ALA A 112 -12.33 2.63 -3.39
CA ALA A 112 -11.98 3.86 -4.11
C ALA A 112 -13.07 4.94 -3.97
N LYS A 113 -14.34 4.57 -3.96
CA LYS A 113 -15.45 5.51 -3.71
C LYS A 113 -15.42 6.05 -2.28
N GLU A 114 -15.13 5.21 -1.29
CA GLU A 114 -14.99 5.65 0.10
C GLU A 114 -13.78 6.57 0.30
N LYS A 115 -12.64 6.27 -0.32
CA LYS A 115 -11.46 7.17 -0.35
C LYS A 115 -11.83 8.55 -0.89
N GLU A 116 -12.60 8.61 -1.98
CA GLU A 116 -13.07 9.87 -2.56
C GLU A 116 -14.03 10.63 -1.62
N LYS A 117 -14.89 9.93 -0.87
CA LYS A 117 -15.73 10.56 0.16
C LYS A 117 -14.88 11.20 1.25
N LEU A 118 -13.85 10.52 1.76
CA LEU A 118 -12.92 11.08 2.75
C LEU A 118 -12.21 12.35 2.24
N VAL A 119 -11.79 12.35 0.97
CA VAL A 119 -11.20 13.54 0.32
C VAL A 119 -12.19 14.70 0.27
N ARG A 120 -13.48 14.43 -0.05
CA ARG A 120 -14.53 15.47 -0.13
C ARG A 120 -14.94 16.04 1.22
N MET A 121 -14.70 15.32 2.33
CA MET A 121 -14.93 15.83 3.68
C MET A 121 -13.96 16.96 4.07
N ILE A 122 -12.85 17.11 3.35
CA ILE A 122 -11.85 18.15 3.60
C ILE A 122 -12.23 19.40 2.79
N PRO A 123 -12.45 20.56 3.42
CA PRO A 123 -12.74 21.80 2.71
C PRO A 123 -11.69 22.11 1.62
N LYS A 124 -12.12 22.77 0.54
CA LYS A 124 -11.24 23.04 -0.62
C LYS A 124 -10.06 23.93 -0.26
N ASP A 125 -10.22 24.87 0.67
CA ASP A 125 -9.17 25.83 1.03
C ASP A 125 -8.40 25.42 2.30
N ALA A 126 -8.81 24.33 2.97
CA ALA A 126 -8.19 23.90 4.22
C ALA A 126 -6.79 23.30 3.99
N PRO A 127 -5.78 23.71 4.77
CA PRO A 127 -4.46 23.10 4.77
C PRO A 127 -4.51 21.62 5.16
N VAL A 128 -3.94 20.76 4.32
CA VAL A 128 -4.03 19.30 4.48
C VAL A 128 -2.67 18.63 4.29
N ILE A 129 -2.41 17.61 5.11
CA ILE A 129 -1.32 16.65 4.90
C ILE A 129 -1.90 15.27 4.55
N ALA A 130 -1.33 14.57 3.57
CA ALA A 130 -1.86 13.25 3.19
C ALA A 130 -0.80 12.27 2.67
N THR A 131 -1.14 10.98 2.65
CA THR A 131 -0.35 9.92 1.99
C THR A 131 -0.51 9.99 0.47
N PHE A 132 0.42 9.37 -0.27
CA PHE A 132 0.61 9.63 -1.71
C PHE A 132 -0.64 9.48 -2.56
N GLN A 133 -1.43 8.43 -2.33
CA GLN A 133 -2.63 8.15 -3.13
C GLN A 133 -3.70 9.26 -3.09
N PHE A 134 -3.69 10.12 -2.06
CA PHE A 134 -4.66 11.22 -1.93
C PHE A 134 -4.15 12.53 -2.52
N LEU A 135 -2.83 12.72 -2.63
CA LEU A 135 -2.23 14.00 -3.03
C LEU A 135 -2.70 14.49 -4.41
N PRO A 136 -2.82 13.66 -5.47
CA PRO A 136 -3.32 14.15 -6.76
C PRO A 136 -4.72 14.76 -6.68
N ARG A 137 -5.60 14.19 -5.85
CA ARG A 137 -6.96 14.70 -5.61
C ARG A 137 -6.97 15.97 -4.76
N LEU A 138 -5.91 16.19 -3.98
CA LEU A 138 -5.74 17.36 -3.11
C LEU A 138 -4.85 18.46 -3.73
N ALA A 139 -4.29 18.22 -4.91
CA ALA A 139 -3.25 19.06 -5.52
C ALA A 139 -3.73 20.45 -5.97
N SER A 140 -5.05 20.67 -6.10
CA SER A 140 -5.62 21.99 -6.43
C SER A 140 -5.60 22.98 -5.25
N ARG A 141 -5.21 22.54 -4.06
CA ARG A 141 -5.16 23.38 -2.85
C ARG A 141 -3.86 24.17 -2.78
N HIS A 142 -3.92 25.40 -2.27
CA HIS A 142 -2.73 26.19 -1.99
C HIS A 142 -1.83 25.53 -0.93
N ASN A 143 -2.42 24.85 0.06
CA ASN A 143 -1.71 24.27 1.20
C ASN A 143 -1.91 22.75 1.25
N VAL A 144 -1.11 22.02 0.46
CA VAL A 144 -1.09 20.56 0.45
C VAL A 144 0.32 20.05 0.77
N TYR A 145 0.40 19.11 1.71
CA TYR A 145 1.66 18.56 2.20
C TYR A 145 1.64 17.05 2.17
N SER A 146 2.82 16.43 2.11
CA SER A 146 2.92 14.97 2.05
C SER A 146 3.38 14.37 3.37
N MET A 147 2.67 13.31 3.79
CA MET A 147 2.90 12.61 5.05
C MET A 147 4.26 11.90 5.10
N HIS A 148 4.87 11.59 3.95
CA HIS A 148 6.14 10.89 3.90
C HIS A 148 7.29 11.67 4.56
N PHE A 149 7.22 13.01 4.60
CA PHE A 149 8.21 13.82 5.32
C PHE A 149 8.06 13.74 6.83
N VAL A 150 6.83 13.55 7.32
CA VAL A 150 6.58 13.23 8.73
C VAL A 150 7.12 11.84 9.02
N ALA A 151 6.79 10.85 8.18
CA ALA A 151 7.28 9.48 8.34
C ALA A 151 8.81 9.42 8.36
N SER A 152 9.50 10.07 7.41
CA SER A 152 10.97 10.11 7.36
C SER A 152 11.58 10.93 8.49
N GLY A 153 10.93 12.02 8.91
CA GLY A 153 11.42 12.97 9.90
C GLY A 153 12.43 13.99 9.34
N PHE A 154 12.68 14.00 8.04
CA PHE A 154 13.66 14.87 7.36
C PHE A 154 13.14 15.39 6.02
N LYS A 155 13.60 16.57 5.60
CA LYS A 155 13.32 17.10 4.26
C LYS A 155 14.02 16.23 3.19
N MET A 156 13.42 16.12 2.01
CA MET A 156 13.91 15.25 0.93
C MET A 156 15.39 15.49 0.64
N TYR A 157 16.19 14.41 0.61
CA TYR A 157 17.62 14.43 0.28
C TYR A 157 18.49 15.34 1.17
N THR A 158 18.04 15.63 2.40
CA THR A 158 18.81 16.42 3.37
C THR A 158 18.83 15.76 4.74
N ASN A 159 19.77 16.18 5.59
CA ASN A 159 19.78 15.84 7.02
C ASN A 159 19.02 16.86 7.89
N ILE A 160 18.23 17.73 7.26
CA ILE A 160 17.46 18.77 7.97
C ILE A 160 16.15 18.16 8.45
N ARG A 161 15.88 18.27 9.76
CA ARG A 161 14.62 17.81 10.35
C ARG A 161 13.42 18.46 9.66
N TYR A 162 12.41 17.64 9.38
CA TYR A 162 11.15 18.14 8.83
C TYR A 162 10.23 18.58 9.96
N GLU A 163 9.80 19.85 9.92
CA GLU A 163 8.76 20.38 10.78
C GLU A 163 7.47 20.54 9.98
N PRO A 164 6.38 19.86 10.37
CA PRO A 164 5.09 20.04 9.70
C PRO A 164 4.59 21.48 9.85
N PRO A 165 3.96 22.05 8.81
CA PRO A 165 3.39 23.39 8.88
C PRO A 165 2.40 23.54 10.05
N LYS A 166 2.52 24.65 10.79
CA LYS A 166 1.69 24.90 11.99
C LYS A 166 0.20 25.11 11.66
N ASN A 167 -0.09 25.58 10.45
CA ASN A 167 -1.45 25.87 9.97
C ASN A 167 -2.20 24.64 9.42
N LEU A 168 -1.64 23.42 9.51
CA LEU A 168 -2.36 22.20 9.13
C LEU A 168 -3.68 22.07 9.90
N GLU A 169 -4.76 21.75 9.19
CA GLU A 169 -6.10 21.53 9.76
C GLU A 169 -6.57 20.08 9.61
N TYR A 170 -6.18 19.40 8.53
CA TYR A 170 -6.58 18.04 8.21
C TYR A 170 -5.37 17.13 7.94
N ALA A 171 -5.47 15.87 8.35
CA ALA A 171 -4.52 14.82 7.98
C ALA A 171 -5.28 13.59 7.46
N LEU A 172 -5.02 13.19 6.21
CA LEU A 172 -5.65 12.01 5.59
C LEU A 172 -4.59 10.94 5.35
N ILE A 173 -4.61 9.90 6.19
CA ILE A 173 -3.54 8.92 6.29
C ILE A 173 -4.08 7.54 5.96
N ASP A 174 -3.47 6.88 4.98
CA ASP A 174 -3.58 5.43 4.80
C ASP A 174 -2.32 4.79 5.38
N PHE A 175 -2.48 4.07 6.49
CA PHE A 175 -1.37 3.44 7.22
C PHE A 175 -0.76 2.25 6.49
N ASN A 176 -1.42 1.77 5.43
CA ASN A 176 -0.95 0.69 4.58
C ASN A 176 -0.77 1.11 3.10
N GLU A 177 -0.54 2.40 2.84
CA GLU A 177 -0.25 2.88 1.49
C GLU A 177 1.04 2.25 0.94
N PRO A 178 1.00 1.53 -0.21
CA PRO A 178 2.13 0.72 -0.68
C PRO A 178 3.42 1.51 -0.94
N LEU A 179 3.34 2.69 -1.57
CA LEU A 179 4.53 3.47 -1.90
C LEU A 179 5.21 3.98 -0.63
N MET A 180 4.42 4.47 0.32
CA MET A 180 4.90 4.91 1.62
C MET A 180 5.59 3.76 2.36
N ILE A 181 4.95 2.58 2.48
CA ILE A 181 5.55 1.42 3.18
C ILE A 181 6.88 1.01 2.53
N ASN A 182 6.91 0.90 1.19
CA ASN A 182 8.04 0.30 0.49
C ASN A 182 9.24 1.24 0.34
N SER A 183 9.03 2.55 0.41
CA SER A 183 10.09 3.53 0.07
C SER A 183 10.24 4.68 1.05
N PHE A 184 9.25 4.93 1.90
CA PHE A 184 9.23 6.12 2.76
C PHE A 184 8.77 5.84 4.20
N PHE A 185 8.97 4.61 4.68
CA PHE A 185 8.60 4.20 6.03
C PHE A 185 9.82 3.61 6.78
N PRO A 186 10.81 4.46 7.16
CA PRO A 186 11.95 3.99 7.92
C PRO A 186 11.54 3.48 9.31
N ARG A 187 12.46 2.82 10.02
CA ARG A 187 12.21 2.28 11.38
C ARG A 187 11.66 3.31 12.37
N ALA A 188 12.00 4.59 12.21
CA ALA A 188 11.50 5.69 13.05
C ALA A 188 10.10 6.20 12.67
N ALA A 189 9.55 5.81 11.52
CA ALA A 189 8.28 6.32 11.01
C ALA A 189 7.08 6.11 11.95
N PRO A 190 6.90 4.94 12.60
CA PRO A 190 5.85 4.76 13.58
C PRO A 190 5.87 5.84 14.67
N ASP A 191 7.03 6.12 15.24
CA ASP A 191 7.20 7.08 16.33
C ASP A 191 6.96 8.50 15.85
N ASN A 192 7.49 8.86 14.67
CA ASN A 192 7.29 10.17 14.08
C ASN A 192 5.80 10.45 13.81
N ILE A 193 5.07 9.46 13.27
CA ILE A 193 3.63 9.60 13.00
C ILE A 193 2.83 9.66 14.30
N ARG A 194 3.15 8.82 15.31
CA ARG A 194 2.51 8.91 16.63
C ARG A 194 2.73 10.27 17.29
N PHE A 195 3.96 10.78 17.21
CA PHE A 195 4.32 12.10 17.74
C PHE A 195 3.54 13.22 17.04
N PHE A 196 3.45 13.16 15.71
CA PHE A 196 2.65 14.10 14.91
C PHE A 196 1.18 14.12 15.35
N ILE A 197 0.55 12.94 15.50
CA ILE A 197 -0.85 12.81 15.91
C ILE A 197 -1.07 13.32 17.35
N LYS A 198 -0.17 12.96 18.28
CA LYS A 198 -0.32 13.32 19.71
C LYS A 198 -0.12 14.81 19.98
N ASN A 199 0.88 15.46 19.37
CA ASN A 199 1.29 16.81 19.78
C ASN A 199 0.41 17.95 19.30
N ALA A 200 -0.34 17.73 18.22
CA ALA A 200 -1.11 18.80 17.59
C ALA A 200 -2.62 18.68 17.87
N ASN A 201 -3.02 17.89 18.88
CA ASN A 201 -4.42 17.66 19.24
C ASN A 201 -5.27 17.20 18.02
N TRP A 202 -4.76 16.19 17.31
CA TRP A 202 -5.47 15.60 16.18
C TRP A 202 -6.56 14.65 16.67
N GLY A 203 -7.81 14.98 16.35
CA GLY A 203 -8.95 14.11 16.57
C GLY A 203 -9.25 13.24 15.37
N LEU A 204 -9.61 11.98 15.61
CA LEU A 204 -10.11 11.10 14.56
C LEU A 204 -11.51 11.57 14.13
N LEU A 205 -11.62 12.07 12.90
CA LEU A 205 -12.89 12.52 12.33
C LEU A 205 -13.63 11.36 11.67
N LYS A 206 -12.90 10.52 10.93
CA LYS A 206 -13.45 9.33 10.26
C LYS A 206 -12.36 8.29 10.07
N ALA A 207 -12.72 7.01 10.20
CA ALA A 207 -11.86 5.91 9.80
C ALA A 207 -12.66 4.89 8.98
N ILE A 208 -11.98 4.33 7.98
CA ILE A 208 -12.45 3.24 7.15
C ILE A 208 -11.20 2.38 6.88
N ASP A 209 -11.22 1.14 7.32
CA ASP A 209 -10.09 0.22 7.29
C ASP A 209 -8.84 0.79 7.96
N ASP A 210 -7.70 0.74 7.27
CA ASP A 210 -6.42 1.34 7.65
C ASP A 210 -6.31 2.82 7.21
N ILE A 211 -7.43 3.45 6.84
CA ILE A 211 -7.48 4.84 6.39
C ILE A 211 -8.16 5.68 7.47
N ALA A 212 -7.49 6.75 7.89
CA ALA A 212 -8.00 7.66 8.90
C ALA A 212 -7.90 9.11 8.42
N LEU A 213 -9.01 9.82 8.56
CA LEU A 213 -9.11 11.27 8.44
C LEU A 213 -9.08 11.87 9.84
N PHE A 214 -8.08 12.69 10.10
CA PHE A 214 -7.94 13.47 11.32
C PHE A 214 -8.24 14.94 11.06
N LYS A 215 -8.83 15.60 12.07
CA LYS A 215 -9.03 17.05 12.10
C LYS A 215 -8.40 17.63 13.37
N LYS A 216 -7.64 18.70 13.21
CA LYS A 216 -6.98 19.39 14.32
C LYS A 216 -8.02 20.03 15.24
N GLY A 217 -7.87 19.85 16.55
CA GLY A 217 -8.79 20.39 17.56
C GLY A 217 -10.16 19.69 17.61
N PHE A 218 -10.35 18.59 16.87
CA PHE A 218 -11.58 17.81 16.93
C PHE A 218 -11.58 16.90 18.14
N SER A 219 -12.56 17.03 19.04
CA SER A 219 -12.72 16.13 20.19
C SER A 219 -13.64 14.96 19.82
N GLY A 220 -13.16 14.08 18.93
CA GLY A 220 -13.84 12.81 18.65
C GLY A 220 -13.80 11.87 19.85
N THR A 221 -14.77 10.96 19.96
CA THR A 221 -14.90 10.04 21.10
C THR A 221 -13.95 8.85 21.06
N ASP A 222 -13.43 8.50 19.87
CA ASP A 222 -12.66 7.27 19.67
C ASP A 222 -11.29 7.53 19.02
N SER A 223 -10.25 6.91 19.57
CA SER A 223 -8.94 6.77 18.94
C SER A 223 -8.84 5.44 18.19
N LEU A 224 -7.96 5.35 17.19
CA LEU A 224 -7.69 4.09 16.47
C LEU A 224 -7.17 2.99 17.41
N PHE A 225 -6.34 3.36 18.37
CA PHE A 225 -5.90 2.48 19.45
C PHE A 225 -5.60 3.29 20.71
N LYS A 226 -5.54 2.61 21.86
CA LYS A 226 -5.21 3.22 23.14
C LYS A 226 -4.74 2.15 24.15
N PRO A 227 -3.56 2.32 24.78
CA PRO A 227 -3.22 1.60 25.99
C PRO A 227 -4.23 1.89 27.10
N ILE A 228 -4.75 0.84 27.74
CA ILE A 228 -5.82 0.96 28.73
C ILE A 228 -5.51 0.12 29.97
N HIS A 229 -5.81 0.67 31.14
CA HIS A 229 -5.77 -0.06 32.39
C HIS A 229 -7.18 -0.52 32.76
N ASN A 230 -7.32 -1.78 33.17
CA ASN A 230 -8.59 -2.38 33.62
C ASN A 230 -9.76 -2.17 32.63
N PRO A 231 -9.65 -2.65 31.38
CA PRO A 231 -10.73 -2.48 30.41
C PRO A 231 -12.00 -3.22 30.83
N LYS A 232 -13.16 -2.60 30.58
CA LYS A 232 -14.45 -3.30 30.66
C LYS A 232 -14.69 -4.01 29.34
N ILE A 233 -14.46 -5.32 29.33
CA ILE A 233 -14.65 -6.18 28.15
C ILE A 233 -16.03 -6.86 28.24
N GLN A 234 -16.87 -6.69 27.23
CA GLN A 234 -18.22 -7.25 27.18
C GLN A 234 -18.18 -8.74 26.80
N ASN A 235 -17.47 -9.08 25.73
CA ASN A 235 -17.33 -10.45 25.24
C ASN A 235 -15.90 -10.91 25.49
N ILE A 236 -15.67 -11.53 26.66
CA ILE A 236 -14.37 -12.05 27.08
C ILE A 236 -14.10 -13.37 26.37
N ILE A 237 -12.90 -13.50 25.78
CA ILE A 237 -12.44 -14.71 25.09
C ILE A 237 -11.18 -15.26 25.76
N ASN A 238 -10.18 -14.43 26.06
CA ASN A 238 -8.89 -14.82 26.63
C ASN A 238 -8.15 -15.92 25.83
N ALA A 239 -7.98 -15.75 24.51
CA ALA A 239 -7.26 -16.69 23.67
C ALA A 239 -5.75 -16.36 23.61
N ASN A 240 -4.91 -17.30 24.03
CA ASN A 240 -3.46 -17.22 23.96
C ASN A 240 -2.99 -17.58 22.54
N ILE A 241 -2.31 -16.63 21.91
CA ILE A 241 -1.80 -16.74 20.56
C ILE A 241 -0.28 -16.91 20.66
N ASN A 242 0.18 -18.14 20.40
CA ASN A 242 1.59 -18.52 20.30
C ASN A 242 2.45 -18.14 21.53
N ASN A 243 1.87 -17.98 22.73
CA ASN A 243 2.55 -17.45 23.93
C ASN A 243 3.15 -16.05 23.79
N GLN A 244 2.73 -15.30 22.76
CA GLN A 244 3.27 -13.99 22.42
C GLN A 244 2.30 -12.86 22.76
N ILE A 245 1.02 -13.08 22.46
CA ILE A 245 -0.04 -12.10 22.66
C ILE A 245 -1.33 -12.81 23.03
N MET A 246 -2.14 -12.15 23.86
CA MET A 246 -3.42 -12.66 24.31
C MET A 246 -4.53 -11.80 23.71
N PHE A 247 -5.48 -12.44 23.03
CA PHE A 247 -6.74 -11.80 22.65
C PHE A 247 -7.72 -11.88 23.83
N LEU A 248 -7.88 -10.78 24.57
CA LEU A 248 -8.73 -10.74 25.75
C LEU A 248 -10.22 -10.81 25.39
N GLY A 249 -10.61 -10.20 24.27
CA GLY A 249 -12.01 -10.18 23.84
C GLY A 249 -12.36 -8.94 23.03
N TYR A 250 -13.66 -8.68 22.90
CA TYR A 250 -14.21 -7.56 22.13
C TYR A 250 -15.47 -6.98 22.76
N ASN A 251 -15.80 -5.74 22.43
CA ASN A 251 -17.04 -5.09 22.88
C ASN A 251 -18.04 -4.95 21.74
N ASN A 252 -17.86 -3.89 20.97
CA ASN A 252 -18.81 -3.48 19.95
C ASN A 252 -18.56 -4.26 18.65
N ILE A 253 -19.61 -4.88 18.12
CA ILE A 253 -19.71 -5.27 16.71
C ILE A 253 -20.92 -4.50 16.17
N SER A 254 -20.68 -3.30 15.64
CA SER A 254 -21.75 -2.39 15.21
C SER A 254 -21.63 -2.06 13.74
N TYR A 255 -22.69 -2.37 12.97
CA TYR A 255 -22.73 -2.08 11.54
C TYR A 255 -23.46 -0.76 11.27
N PHE A 256 -22.69 0.25 10.82
CA PHE A 256 -23.18 1.53 10.37
C PHE A 256 -23.67 1.43 8.92
N LYS A 257 -24.90 0.93 8.74
CA LYS A 257 -25.50 0.64 7.42
C LYS A 257 -25.38 1.77 6.39
N LYS A 258 -25.60 3.03 6.79
CA LYS A 258 -25.51 4.19 5.88
C LYS A 258 -24.10 4.37 5.29
N GLU A 259 -23.09 3.91 6.00
CA GLU A 259 -21.68 4.08 5.67
C GLU A 259 -21.06 2.78 5.15
N GLY A 260 -21.75 1.64 5.31
CA GLY A 260 -21.21 0.33 4.96
C GLY A 260 -20.02 -0.07 5.83
N VAL A 261 -19.92 0.44 7.07
CA VAL A 261 -18.77 0.21 7.94
C VAL A 261 -19.17 -0.60 9.17
N LEU A 262 -18.41 -1.64 9.47
CA LEU A 262 -18.48 -2.39 10.71
C LEU A 262 -17.40 -1.89 11.68
N HIS A 263 -17.80 -1.43 12.86
CA HIS A 263 -16.88 -1.07 13.94
C HIS A 263 -16.68 -2.25 14.89
N LEU A 264 -15.41 -2.58 15.11
CA LEU A 264 -14.92 -3.63 15.99
C LEU A 264 -13.94 -3.03 17.01
N SER A 265 -14.17 -3.29 18.30
CA SER A 265 -13.23 -2.91 19.37
C SER A 265 -12.58 -4.16 19.96
N TYR A 266 -11.29 -4.35 19.69
CA TYR A 266 -10.48 -5.46 20.19
C TYR A 266 -9.73 -5.07 21.46
N TYR A 267 -9.44 -6.06 22.30
CA TYR A 267 -8.56 -5.92 23.44
C TYR A 267 -7.45 -6.96 23.37
N TRP A 268 -6.23 -6.46 23.29
CA TRP A 268 -5.03 -7.27 23.19
C TRP A 268 -4.18 -7.08 24.43
N LYS A 269 -3.60 -8.15 24.96
CA LYS A 269 -2.59 -8.06 26.03
C LYS A 269 -1.28 -8.61 25.51
N PHE A 270 -0.22 -7.81 25.58
CA PHE A 270 1.12 -8.28 25.28
C PHE A 270 1.57 -9.29 26.34
N ILE A 271 2.10 -10.43 25.90
CA ILE A 271 2.60 -11.48 26.80
C ILE A 271 4.12 -11.52 26.74
N ASN A 272 4.68 -11.78 25.56
CA ASN A 272 6.12 -11.94 25.40
C ASN A 272 6.56 -11.78 23.93
N ASN A 273 7.84 -11.43 23.77
CA ASN A 273 8.65 -11.45 22.53
C ASN A 273 7.88 -11.57 21.20
N ILE A 274 7.51 -10.42 20.63
CA ILE A 274 7.04 -10.27 19.25
C ILE A 274 8.15 -9.52 18.50
N ASP A 275 8.74 -10.17 17.50
CA ASP A 275 9.88 -9.66 16.74
C ASP A 275 9.52 -9.29 15.30
N ARG A 276 8.27 -9.54 14.91
CA ARG A 276 7.76 -9.34 13.55
C ARG A 276 6.41 -8.63 13.56
N PRO A 277 6.17 -7.71 12.60
CA PRO A 277 4.90 -7.00 12.48
C PRO A 277 3.72 -7.95 12.32
N LEU A 278 2.69 -7.73 13.12
CA LEU A 278 1.48 -8.55 13.11
C LEU A 278 0.34 -7.90 12.33
N GLY A 279 -0.41 -8.75 11.64
CA GLY A 279 -1.69 -8.42 11.03
C GLY A 279 -2.82 -9.23 11.66
N VAL A 280 -4.04 -8.73 11.48
CA VAL A 280 -5.27 -9.40 11.94
C VAL A 280 -6.11 -9.74 10.72
N PHE A 281 -6.42 -11.01 10.51
CA PHE A 281 -7.44 -11.47 9.57
C PHE A 281 -8.80 -11.49 10.24
N ILE A 282 -9.81 -11.03 9.52
CA ILE A 282 -11.22 -11.05 9.92
C ILE A 282 -11.98 -11.76 8.81
N TYR A 283 -12.66 -12.86 9.16
CA TYR A 283 -13.45 -13.65 8.23
C TYR A 283 -14.94 -13.48 8.54
N PHE A 284 -15.74 -13.37 7.49
CA PHE A 284 -17.20 -13.32 7.52
C PHE A 284 -17.75 -14.60 6.90
N LEU A 285 -18.41 -15.41 7.73
CA LEU A 285 -18.89 -16.73 7.37
C LEU A 285 -20.42 -16.71 7.26
N ASP A 286 -20.99 -17.36 6.26
CA ASP A 286 -22.44 -17.57 6.17
C ASP A 286 -22.94 -18.66 7.14
N SER A 287 -24.24 -18.97 7.08
CA SER A 287 -24.87 -20.02 7.88
C SER A 287 -24.34 -21.43 7.60
N GLU A 288 -23.67 -21.65 6.45
CA GLU A 288 -23.02 -22.92 6.09
C GLU A 288 -21.54 -22.93 6.51
N ASN A 289 -21.09 -21.94 7.30
CA ASN A 289 -19.69 -21.72 7.69
C ASN A 289 -18.73 -21.48 6.52
N LYS A 290 -19.22 -21.09 5.34
CA LYS A 290 -18.38 -20.73 4.20
C LYS A 290 -17.94 -19.28 4.32
N VAL A 291 -16.66 -19.02 4.06
CA VAL A 291 -16.12 -17.65 4.02
C VAL A 291 -16.68 -16.93 2.79
N ARG A 292 -17.48 -15.89 3.03
CA ARG A 292 -18.04 -15.03 1.95
C ARG A 292 -17.23 -13.77 1.76
N PHE A 293 -16.57 -13.31 2.81
CA PHE A 293 -15.68 -12.16 2.77
C PHE A 293 -14.58 -12.31 3.80
N GLN A 294 -13.40 -11.78 3.46
CA GLN A 294 -12.27 -11.69 4.37
C GLN A 294 -11.65 -10.32 4.27
N LYS A 295 -11.11 -9.87 5.40
CA LYS A 295 -10.41 -8.60 5.51
C LYS A 295 -9.17 -8.79 6.34
N PHE A 296 -8.19 -7.91 6.15
CA PHE A 296 -7.10 -7.81 7.08
C PHE A 296 -6.74 -6.35 7.33
N HIS A 297 -6.11 -6.12 8.48
CA HIS A 297 -5.47 -4.86 8.81
C HIS A 297 -4.17 -5.12 9.58
N THR A 298 -3.35 -4.09 9.70
CA THR A 298 -2.14 -4.17 10.52
C THR A 298 -2.48 -3.88 11.98
N LEU A 299 -2.01 -4.74 12.90
CA LEU A 299 -2.22 -4.54 14.33
C LEU A 299 -1.57 -3.22 14.77
N GLY A 300 -2.34 -2.37 15.45
CA GLY A 300 -1.89 -1.05 15.88
C GLY A 300 -1.66 -0.07 14.72
N TYR A 301 -2.31 -0.29 13.57
CA TYR A 301 -2.24 0.60 12.41
C TYR A 301 -0.82 0.91 11.94
N ARG A 302 0.12 -0.02 12.13
CA ARG A 302 1.57 0.10 11.83
C ARG A 302 2.32 1.18 12.62
N ILE A 303 1.60 2.11 13.24
CA ILE A 303 2.16 3.20 14.00
C ILE A 303 2.25 2.87 15.49
N TYR A 304 1.57 1.84 16.00
CA TYR A 304 1.78 1.33 17.36
C TYR A 304 1.88 -0.20 17.38
N PRO A 305 2.92 -0.74 16.74
CA PRO A 305 3.00 -2.17 16.51
C PRO A 305 3.29 -2.91 17.83
N ALA A 306 2.84 -4.16 17.90
CA ALA A 306 2.83 -4.92 19.15
C ALA A 306 4.23 -5.27 19.66
N GLU A 307 5.24 -5.28 18.79
CA GLU A 307 6.65 -5.45 19.17
C GLU A 307 7.14 -4.39 20.17
N ASN A 308 6.50 -3.21 20.20
CA ASN A 308 6.88 -2.10 21.06
C ASN A 308 6.05 -2.00 22.34
N TRP A 309 5.10 -2.93 22.57
CA TRP A 309 4.24 -2.88 23.73
C TRP A 309 5.00 -3.36 24.97
N PRO A 310 4.95 -2.63 26.10
CA PRO A 310 5.49 -3.11 27.37
C PRO A 310 4.85 -4.43 27.79
N LYS A 311 5.59 -5.19 28.61
CA LYS A 311 5.08 -6.43 29.21
C LYS A 311 3.76 -6.18 29.94
N ASP A 312 2.79 -7.06 29.71
CA ASP A 312 1.45 -7.01 30.30
C ASP A 312 0.60 -5.78 29.89
N GLU A 313 1.07 -4.93 28.97
CA GLU A 313 0.28 -3.82 28.46
C GLU A 313 -0.97 -4.34 27.73
N ILE A 314 -2.11 -3.72 28.05
CA ILE A 314 -3.37 -3.98 27.37
C ILE A 314 -3.66 -2.82 26.43
N VAL A 315 -3.89 -3.14 25.16
CA VAL A 315 -4.19 -2.18 24.11
C VAL A 315 -5.59 -2.45 23.58
N ARG A 316 -6.42 -1.40 23.62
CA ARG A 316 -7.69 -1.36 22.89
C ARG A 316 -7.43 -0.89 21.47
N GLU A 317 -7.93 -1.59 20.48
CA GLU A 317 -7.88 -1.19 19.07
C GLU A 317 -9.28 -1.10 18.50
N ASN A 318 -9.58 0.00 17.81
CA ASN A 318 -10.84 0.23 17.11
C ASN A 318 -10.61 0.09 15.62
N TYR A 319 -11.21 -0.93 15.01
CA TYR A 319 -11.15 -1.17 13.58
C TYR A 319 -12.50 -0.88 12.91
N TYR A 320 -12.44 -0.19 11.76
CA TYR A 320 -13.62 0.27 11.02
C TYR A 320 -13.70 -0.44 9.68
N ALA A 321 -14.01 -1.73 9.70
CA ALA A 321 -14.02 -2.59 8.52
C ALA A 321 -15.08 -2.15 7.50
N PHE A 322 -14.64 -1.74 6.32
CA PHE A 322 -15.54 -1.51 5.19
C PHE A 322 -16.14 -2.83 4.68
N ILE A 323 -17.45 -2.86 4.53
CA ILE A 323 -18.22 -3.99 4.00
C ILE A 323 -18.56 -3.69 2.53
N PRO A 324 -18.03 -4.47 1.57
CA PRO A 324 -18.26 -4.24 0.14
C PRO A 324 -19.74 -4.35 -0.25
N SER A 325 -20.13 -3.66 -1.32
CA SER A 325 -21.53 -3.63 -1.77
C SER A 325 -22.05 -4.96 -2.33
N TYR A 326 -21.16 -5.86 -2.72
CA TYR A 326 -21.51 -7.21 -3.20
C TYR A 326 -21.90 -8.17 -2.07
N MET A 327 -21.65 -7.82 -0.80
CA MET A 327 -22.05 -8.65 0.33
C MET A 327 -23.56 -8.70 0.44
N GLU A 328 -24.10 -9.91 0.35
CA GLU A 328 -25.53 -10.15 0.47
C GLU A 328 -26.04 -9.80 1.87
N LYS A 329 -27.35 -9.56 1.97
CA LYS A 329 -27.99 -9.39 3.27
C LYS A 329 -28.06 -10.74 3.98
N GLY A 330 -27.82 -10.75 5.28
CA GLY A 330 -27.81 -11.98 6.06
C GLY A 330 -27.08 -11.85 7.39
N VAL A 331 -27.03 -12.95 8.13
CA VAL A 331 -26.25 -13.05 9.37
C VAL A 331 -24.92 -13.72 9.04
N TYR A 332 -23.83 -13.06 9.43
CA TYR A 332 -22.48 -13.55 9.21
C TYR A 332 -21.78 -13.81 10.53
N GLY A 333 -21.26 -15.02 10.72
CA GLY A 333 -20.36 -15.33 11.82
C GLY A 333 -18.99 -14.68 11.60
N ILE A 334 -18.38 -14.14 12.65
CA ILE A 334 -17.06 -13.51 12.55
C ILE A 334 -16.00 -14.45 13.13
N ARG A 335 -14.89 -14.61 12.41
CA ARG A 335 -13.68 -15.29 12.90
C ARG A 335 -12.48 -14.39 12.80
N LEU A 336 -11.52 -14.58 13.70
CA LEU A 336 -10.31 -13.78 13.76
C LEU A 336 -9.06 -14.66 13.78
N CYS A 337 -8.00 -14.23 13.09
CA CYS A 337 -6.65 -14.81 13.21
C CYS A 337 -5.60 -13.70 13.31
N LEU A 338 -4.50 -13.99 13.99
CA LEU A 338 -3.27 -13.21 13.88
C LEU A 338 -2.33 -13.87 12.89
N PHE A 339 -1.58 -13.06 12.16
CA PHE A 339 -0.58 -13.54 11.20
C PHE A 339 0.63 -12.59 11.16
N TYR A 340 1.77 -13.09 10.69
CA TYR A 340 2.94 -12.25 10.44
C TYR A 340 2.81 -11.54 9.08
N LEU A 341 3.00 -10.22 9.05
CA LEU A 341 2.77 -9.41 7.84
C LEU A 341 3.74 -9.71 6.68
N ASP A 342 4.92 -10.23 6.98
CA ASP A 342 6.00 -10.51 6.03
C ASP A 342 5.70 -11.75 5.16
N ASP A 343 5.30 -12.86 5.79
CA ASP A 343 5.11 -14.17 5.13
C ASP A 343 3.64 -14.64 5.13
N ARG A 344 2.74 -13.89 5.78
CA ARG A 344 1.32 -14.21 5.98
C ARG A 344 1.04 -15.49 6.76
N LYS A 345 2.04 -16.02 7.48
CA LYS A 345 1.88 -17.21 8.32
C LYS A 345 0.97 -16.90 9.51
N ILE A 346 -0.10 -17.66 9.65
CA ILE A 346 -1.04 -17.56 10.77
C ILE A 346 -0.37 -18.06 12.06
N LEU A 347 -0.54 -17.32 13.15
CA LEU A 347 -0.07 -17.71 14.47
C LEU A 347 -1.06 -18.71 15.10
N PRO A 348 -0.56 -19.79 15.73
CA PRO A 348 -1.42 -20.78 16.37
C PRO A 348 -2.07 -20.20 17.64
N VAL A 349 -3.35 -20.53 17.85
CA VAL A 349 -4.07 -20.30 19.10
C VAL A 349 -3.95 -21.56 19.95
N LEU A 350 -3.55 -21.42 21.20
CA LEU A 350 -3.27 -22.57 22.08
C LEU A 350 -4.56 -23.11 22.75
N ASP A 351 -5.56 -22.25 22.92
CA ASP A 351 -6.86 -22.58 23.51
C ASP A 351 -7.82 -23.18 22.47
N LYS A 352 -7.90 -24.50 22.41
CA LYS A 352 -8.67 -25.23 21.39
C LYS A 352 -10.18 -25.02 21.45
N ASP A 353 -10.71 -24.68 22.62
CA ASP A 353 -12.13 -24.40 22.87
C ASP A 353 -12.59 -23.04 22.30
N LYS A 354 -11.64 -22.15 21.97
CA LYS A 354 -11.91 -20.78 21.50
C LYS A 354 -11.81 -20.64 19.98
N ILE A 355 -11.46 -21.71 19.29
CA ILE A 355 -11.22 -21.74 17.84
C ILE A 355 -12.17 -22.66 17.11
N ASP A 356 -12.37 -22.40 15.82
CA ASP A 356 -13.02 -23.34 14.91
C ASP A 356 -12.03 -24.40 14.38
N SER A 357 -12.53 -25.31 13.53
CA SER A 357 -11.75 -26.39 12.92
C SER A 357 -10.57 -25.92 12.05
N TYR A 358 -10.48 -24.62 11.74
CA TYR A 358 -9.39 -24.01 10.98
C TYR A 358 -8.42 -23.20 11.85
N GLY A 359 -8.57 -23.26 13.18
CA GLY A 359 -7.70 -22.53 14.11
C GLY A 359 -8.03 -21.04 14.23
N ARG A 360 -9.23 -20.62 13.82
CA ARG A 360 -9.65 -19.21 13.84
C ARG A 360 -10.46 -18.94 15.10
N ILE A 361 -10.14 -17.85 15.80
CA ILE A 361 -10.84 -17.44 17.04
C ILE A 361 -12.30 -17.14 16.71
N ILE A 362 -13.20 -17.74 17.47
CA ILE A 362 -14.65 -17.58 17.32
C ILE A 362 -15.09 -16.29 18.00
N LEU A 363 -15.61 -15.33 17.22
CA LEU A 363 -16.28 -14.14 17.71
C LEU A 363 -17.80 -14.29 17.55
N GLY A 364 -18.54 -13.20 17.74
CA GLY A 364 -19.98 -13.13 17.53
C GLY A 364 -20.37 -13.13 16.05
N SER A 365 -21.63 -12.79 15.80
CA SER A 365 -22.17 -12.60 14.45
C SER A 365 -22.62 -11.16 14.21
N ILE A 366 -22.74 -10.79 12.95
CA ILE A 366 -23.30 -9.50 12.52
C ILE A 366 -24.43 -9.72 11.53
N SER A 367 -25.48 -8.92 11.63
CA SER A 367 -26.58 -8.89 10.66
C SER A 367 -26.36 -7.73 9.68
N LEU A 368 -26.25 -8.06 8.40
CA LEU A 368 -26.24 -7.10 7.29
C LEU A 368 -27.67 -7.01 6.74
N ASN A 369 -28.40 -5.95 7.11
CA ASN A 369 -29.81 -5.72 6.73
C ASN A 369 -29.98 -4.64 5.66
#